data_AF-A0A4U2ZXS3-F1
#
_entry.id   AF-A0A4U2ZXS3-F1
#
_cell.length_a   1.000
_cell.length_b   1.000
_cell.length_c   1.000
_cell.angle_alpha   90.00
_cell.angle_beta   90.00
_cell.angle_gamma   90.00
#
_symmetry.space_group_name_H-M   'P 1'
#
loop_
_entity.id
_entity.type
_entity.pdbx_description
1 polymer ?
#
loop_
_entity_poly.entity_id
_entity_poly.type
_entity_poly.pdbx_seq_one_letter_code
_entity_poly.pdbx_strand_id
1 'polypeptide(L)'
;TTGLLIISITMALMIPLALYFGKLSDKVGNKRVVQIGLLGLALCSIPAFLLIGNGHIVAMFAGIFILGFFLSVYEGTLPSLLPALFFTDVRYRALSISFNISVSIFGGTTPLVCSYLVHATGNPLAPAFYLTGVSVIGLIVFSVLFVTTSGRALKGSYPTVESKKEAHQIAKEDPEETLWWHEESLEIEAGKKA
;
A
#
# COMPACT_ATOMS: atom_id res chain seq x y z
N THR A 1 -22.64 -6.17 18.90
CA THR A 1 -22.23 -7.51 19.35
C THR A 1 -21.93 -8.42 18.17
N THR A 2 -22.82 -8.60 17.19
CA THR A 2 -22.56 -9.44 16.00
C THR A 2 -21.59 -8.81 14.98
N GLY A 3 -21.78 -7.54 14.60
CA GLY A 3 -20.90 -6.87 13.63
C GLY A 3 -19.44 -6.78 14.10
N LEU A 4 -19.22 -6.52 15.39
CA LEU A 4 -17.88 -6.52 15.99
C LEU A 4 -17.21 -7.90 15.89
N LEU A 5 -17.95 -8.99 16.14
CA LEU A 5 -17.41 -10.34 15.99
C LEU A 5 -16.98 -10.62 14.55
N ILE A 6 -17.80 -10.23 13.57
CA ILE A 6 -17.48 -10.38 12.14
C ILE A 6 -16.19 -9.63 11.78
N ILE A 7 -16.05 -8.40 12.25
CA ILE A 7 -14.84 -7.59 12.02
C ILE A 7 -13.64 -8.22 12.70
N SER A 8 -13.74 -8.62 13.97
CA SER A 8 -12.64 -9.26 14.70
C SER A 8 -12.17 -10.56 14.06
N ILE A 9 -13.11 -11.41 13.61
CA ILE A 9 -12.77 -12.63 12.88
C ILE A 9 -12.08 -12.29 11.55
N THR A 10 -12.59 -11.28 10.82
CA THR A 10 -11.95 -10.83 9.58
C THR A 10 -10.52 -10.35 9.83
N MET A 11 -10.28 -9.55 10.88
CA MET A 11 -8.95 -9.09 11.25
C MET A 11 -8.02 -10.25 11.63
N ALA A 12 -8.52 -11.26 12.35
CA ALA A 12 -7.73 -12.45 12.67
C ALA A 12 -7.32 -13.22 11.40
N LEU A 13 -8.20 -13.31 10.41
CA LEU A 13 -7.89 -13.93 9.11
C LEU A 13 -6.94 -13.08 8.25
N MET A 14 -6.93 -11.75 8.43
CA MET A 14 -6.01 -10.87 7.73
C MET A 14 -4.55 -11.09 8.14
N ILE A 15 -4.26 -11.52 9.37
CA ILE A 15 -2.89 -11.72 9.87
C ILE A 15 -2.09 -12.69 8.97
N PRO A 16 -2.52 -13.96 8.76
CA PRO A 16 -1.79 -14.87 7.88
C PRO A 16 -1.80 -14.41 6.42
N LEU A 17 -2.85 -13.71 5.97
CA LEU A 17 -2.92 -13.15 4.61
C LEU A 17 -1.89 -12.03 4.40
N ALA A 18 -1.72 -11.12 5.36
CA ALA A 18 -0.73 -10.05 5.27
C ALA A 18 0.69 -10.61 5.20
N LEU A 19 1.00 -11.64 6.00
CA LEU A 19 2.29 -12.35 5.92
C LEU A 19 2.49 -13.01 4.56
N TYR A 20 1.44 -13.65 4.02
CA TYR A 20 1.48 -14.26 2.69
C TYR A 20 1.72 -13.22 1.60
N PHE A 21 1.01 -12.08 1.62
CA PHE A 21 1.15 -11.03 0.63
C PHE A 21 2.49 -10.30 0.73
N GLY A 22 3.05 -10.14 1.92
CA GLY A 22 4.43 -9.66 2.11
C GLY A 22 5.43 -10.56 1.38
N LYS A 23 5.36 -11.87 1.64
CA LYS A 23 6.22 -12.85 0.94
C LYS A 23 5.98 -12.88 -0.57
N LEU A 24 4.73 -12.75 -1.01
CA LEU A 24 4.39 -12.72 -2.43
C LEU A 24 4.95 -11.46 -3.11
N SER A 25 4.91 -10.32 -2.42
CA SER A 25 5.46 -9.05 -2.87
C SER A 25 6.97 -9.09 -3.05
N ASP A 26 7.68 -9.77 -2.16
CA ASP A 26 9.12 -9.94 -2.30
C ASP A 26 9.48 -10.78 -3.54
N LYS A 27 8.63 -11.75 -3.91
CA LYS A 27 8.85 -12.64 -5.05
C LYS A 27 8.39 -12.06 -6.40
N VAL A 28 7.22 -11.42 -6.45
CA VAL A 28 6.56 -10.98 -7.70
C VAL A 28 6.84 -9.51 -8.01
N GLY A 29 7.25 -8.74 -7.00
CA GLY A 29 7.43 -7.30 -7.07
C GLY A 29 6.32 -6.57 -6.30
N ASN A 30 6.73 -5.75 -5.34
CA ASN A 30 5.86 -5.02 -4.43
C ASN A 30 4.89 -4.08 -5.14
N LYS A 31 5.36 -3.34 -6.15
CA LYS A 31 4.51 -2.49 -7.00
C LYS A 31 3.34 -3.27 -7.61
N ARG A 32 3.61 -4.43 -8.20
CA ARG A 32 2.59 -5.25 -8.87
C ARG A 32 1.56 -5.80 -7.89
N VAL A 33 2.02 -6.26 -6.72
CA VAL A 33 1.12 -6.80 -5.69
C VAL A 33 0.17 -5.70 -5.18
N VAL A 34 0.67 -4.49 -4.92
CA VAL A 34 -0.20 -3.36 -4.53
C VAL A 34 -1.17 -2.97 -5.65
N GLN A 35 -0.73 -2.95 -6.91
CA GLN A 35 -1.62 -2.68 -8.05
C GLN A 35 -2.76 -3.70 -8.16
N ILE A 36 -2.49 -4.99 -7.91
CA ILE A 36 -3.52 -6.04 -7.87
C ILE A 36 -4.50 -5.77 -6.72
N GLY A 37 -4.01 -5.36 -5.55
CA GLY A 37 -4.85 -4.96 -4.41
C GLY A 37 -5.75 -3.76 -4.73
N LEU A 38 -5.22 -2.74 -5.40
CA LEU A 38 -5.95 -1.53 -5.84
C LEU A 38 -7.02 -1.86 -6.88
N LEU A 39 -6.66 -2.65 -7.89
CA LEU A 39 -7.60 -3.12 -8.90
C LEU A 39 -8.70 -3.98 -8.27
N GLY A 40 -8.33 -4.87 -7.35
CA GLY A 40 -9.25 -5.69 -6.57
C GLY A 40 -10.26 -4.86 -5.78
N LEU A 41 -9.81 -3.85 -5.04
CA LEU A 41 -10.73 -2.93 -4.34
C LEU A 41 -11.61 -2.15 -5.31
N ALA A 42 -11.06 -1.65 -6.42
CA ALA A 42 -11.83 -0.89 -7.40
C ALA A 42 -13.00 -1.71 -7.98
N LEU A 43 -12.75 -2.98 -8.31
CA LEU A 43 -13.75 -3.88 -8.89
C LEU A 43 -14.68 -4.50 -7.83
N CYS A 44 -14.15 -4.87 -6.67
CA CYS A 44 -14.88 -5.63 -5.67
C CYS A 44 -15.53 -4.77 -4.57
N SER A 45 -15.28 -3.46 -4.51
CA SER A 45 -15.91 -2.59 -3.52
C SER A 45 -17.43 -2.60 -3.64
N ILE A 46 -17.99 -2.36 -4.83
CA ILE A 46 -19.44 -2.35 -5.06
C ILE A 46 -20.11 -3.68 -4.65
N PRO A 47 -19.67 -4.86 -5.15
CA PRO A 47 -20.28 -6.13 -4.74
C PRO A 47 -20.06 -6.43 -3.24
N ALA A 48 -18.95 -6.02 -2.63
CA ALA A 48 -18.76 -6.17 -1.19
C ALA A 48 -19.78 -5.37 -0.38
N PHE A 49 -20.04 -4.11 -0.75
CA PHE A 49 -21.04 -3.28 -0.07
C PHE A 49 -22.48 -3.79 -0.29
N LEU A 50 -22.79 -4.35 -1.46
CA LEU A 50 -24.06 -5.03 -1.71
C LEU A 50 -24.26 -6.23 -0.79
N LEU A 51 -23.22 -7.04 -0.58
CA LEU A 51 -23.25 -8.18 0.33
C LEU A 51 -23.41 -7.74 1.79
N ILE A 52 -22.76 -6.65 2.19
CA ILE A 52 -22.89 -6.05 3.53
C ILE A 52 -24.32 -5.58 3.80
N GLY A 53 -24.97 -4.95 2.82
CA GLY A 53 -26.33 -4.42 2.94
C GLY A 53 -27.45 -5.46 2.84
N ASN A 54 -27.14 -6.73 2.53
CA ASN A 54 -28.15 -7.75 2.20
C ASN A 54 -28.92 -8.29 3.43
N GLY A 55 -28.48 -7.97 4.66
CA GLY A 55 -29.16 -8.37 5.90
C GLY A 55 -28.87 -9.80 6.38
N HIS A 56 -28.28 -10.66 5.54
CA HIS A 56 -27.86 -12.01 5.91
C HIS A 56 -26.44 -12.01 6.50
N ILE A 57 -26.24 -12.66 7.65
CA ILE A 57 -24.96 -12.62 8.39
C ILE A 57 -23.77 -13.16 7.58
N VAL A 58 -23.99 -14.22 6.79
CA VAL A 58 -22.96 -14.84 5.95
C VAL A 58 -22.59 -13.93 4.78
N ALA A 59 -23.57 -13.23 4.20
CA ALA A 59 -23.31 -12.27 3.12
C ALA A 59 -22.52 -11.07 3.67
N MET A 60 -22.90 -10.57 4.85
CA MET A 60 -22.17 -9.50 5.52
C MET A 60 -20.72 -9.88 5.82
N PHE A 61 -20.49 -11.10 6.35
CA PHE A 61 -19.14 -11.63 6.55
C PHE A 61 -18.36 -11.69 5.23
N ALA A 62 -18.95 -12.24 4.16
CA ALA A 62 -18.29 -12.33 2.87
C ALA A 62 -17.92 -10.94 2.30
N GLY A 63 -18.81 -9.96 2.40
CA GLY A 63 -18.54 -8.59 1.95
C GLY A 63 -17.41 -7.92 2.74
N ILE A 64 -17.44 -8.01 4.07
CA ILE A 64 -16.37 -7.47 4.94
C ILE A 64 -15.06 -8.21 4.68
N PHE A 65 -15.10 -9.53 4.50
CA PHE A 65 -13.91 -10.34 4.21
C PHE A 65 -13.30 -10.01 2.84
N ILE A 66 -14.09 -9.72 1.80
CA ILE A 66 -13.57 -9.26 0.51
C ILE A 66 -12.77 -7.96 0.69
N LEU A 67 -13.30 -6.99 1.43
CA LEU A 67 -12.59 -5.74 1.72
C LEU A 67 -11.33 -5.99 2.56
N GLY A 68 -11.43 -6.84 3.59
CA GLY A 68 -10.31 -7.23 4.46
C GLY A 68 -9.20 -8.00 3.72
N PHE A 69 -9.57 -8.86 2.78
CA PHE A 69 -8.65 -9.61 1.93
C PHE A 69 -7.78 -8.64 1.11
N PHE A 70 -8.40 -7.70 0.40
CA PHE A 70 -7.62 -6.72 -0.35
C PHE A 70 -6.88 -5.75 0.57
N LEU A 71 -7.43 -5.38 1.73
CA LEU A 71 -6.73 -4.57 2.73
C LEU A 71 -5.46 -5.26 3.24
N SER A 72 -5.48 -6.59 3.41
CA SER A 72 -4.31 -7.36 3.85
C SER A 72 -3.15 -7.33 2.86
N VAL A 73 -3.42 -7.08 1.57
CA VAL A 73 -2.38 -6.82 0.56
C VAL A 73 -1.57 -5.58 0.94
N TYR A 74 -2.22 -4.51 1.39
CA TYR A 74 -1.54 -3.27 1.77
C TYR A 74 -0.79 -3.41 3.08
N GLU A 75 -1.42 -4.02 4.08
CA GLU A 75 -0.79 -4.27 5.39
C GLU A 75 0.45 -5.17 5.25
N GLY A 76 0.45 -6.11 4.31
CA GLY A 76 1.60 -6.97 4.03
C GLY A 76 2.74 -6.30 3.26
N THR A 77 2.47 -5.23 2.50
CA THR A 77 3.43 -4.70 1.50
C THR A 77 3.86 -3.26 1.74
N LEU A 78 2.98 -2.39 2.23
CA LEU A 78 3.30 -0.99 2.49
C LEU A 78 4.40 -0.79 3.56
N PRO A 79 4.49 -1.60 4.63
CA PRO A 79 5.55 -1.45 5.63
C PRO A 79 6.97 -1.59 5.05
N SER A 80 7.17 -2.37 3.98
CA SER A 80 8.46 -2.47 3.28
C SER A 80 8.62 -1.44 2.17
N LEU A 81 7.52 -1.05 1.52
CA LEU A 81 7.53 -0.12 0.39
C LEU A 81 7.70 1.34 0.79
N LEU A 82 6.94 1.83 1.78
CA LEU A 82 6.93 3.26 2.13
C LEU A 82 8.31 3.76 2.63
N PRO A 83 9.06 3.03 3.47
CA PRO A 83 10.40 3.46 3.84
C PRO A 83 11.38 3.47 2.66
N ALA A 84 11.18 2.62 1.65
CA ALA A 84 12.05 2.53 0.48
C ALA A 84 12.00 3.78 -0.42
N LEU A 85 10.95 4.61 -0.28
CA LEU A 85 10.83 5.89 -0.99
C LEU A 85 11.82 6.94 -0.50
N PHE A 86 12.35 6.79 0.71
CA PHE A 86 13.17 7.79 1.37
C PHE A 86 14.62 7.31 1.54
N PHE A 87 15.56 8.26 1.41
CA PHE A 87 16.97 8.03 1.69
C PHE A 87 17.21 7.65 3.16
N THR A 88 18.17 6.76 3.40
CA THR A 88 18.48 6.17 4.72
C THR A 88 18.55 7.21 5.85
N ASP A 89 19.19 8.36 5.62
CA ASP A 89 19.42 9.37 6.65
C ASP A 89 18.15 10.05 7.17
N VAL A 90 17.11 10.13 6.33
CA VAL A 90 15.84 10.80 6.66
C VAL A 90 14.66 9.85 6.69
N ARG A 91 14.87 8.57 6.36
CA ARG A 91 13.83 7.58 6.09
C ARG A 91 12.71 7.55 7.12
N TYR A 92 13.06 7.33 8.38
CA TYR A 92 12.07 7.22 9.45
C TYR A 92 11.40 8.56 9.79
N ARG A 93 12.12 9.68 9.68
CA ARG A 93 11.59 11.01 9.98
C ARG A 93 10.57 11.43 8.91
N ALA A 94 10.96 11.30 7.64
CA ALA A 94 10.10 11.63 6.51
C ALA A 94 8.88 10.70 6.42
N LEU A 95 9.07 9.40 6.66
CA LEU A 95 7.98 8.43 6.73
C LEU A 95 6.98 8.77 7.83
N SER A 96 7.46 9.00 9.05
CA SER A 96 6.59 9.31 10.19
C SER A 96 5.76 10.58 9.94
N ILE A 97 6.37 11.65 9.44
CA ILE A 97 5.67 12.91 9.14
C ILE A 97 4.62 12.69 8.05
N SER A 98 5.02 12.11 6.91
CA SER A 98 4.13 11.92 5.76
C SER A 98 2.96 10.98 6.07
N PHE A 99 3.24 9.89 6.79
CA PHE A 99 2.25 8.90 7.19
C PHE A 99 1.26 9.48 8.21
N ASN A 100 1.74 10.10 9.28
CA ASN A 100 0.87 10.63 10.32
C ASN A 100 -0.01 11.77 9.80
N ILE A 101 0.51 12.67 8.95
CA ILE A 101 -0.31 13.73 8.33
C ILE A 101 -1.42 13.10 7.48
N SER A 102 -1.07 12.14 6.63
CA SER A 102 -2.04 11.46 5.76
C SER A 102 -3.12 10.75 6.56
N VAL A 103 -2.72 9.93 7.56
CA VAL A 103 -3.66 9.21 8.44
C VAL A 103 -4.50 10.17 9.27
N SER A 104 -3.95 11.28 9.75
CA SER A 104 -4.71 12.28 10.53
C SER A 104 -5.78 12.95 9.68
N ILE A 105 -5.45 13.31 8.43
CA ILE A 105 -6.40 13.93 7.51
C ILE A 105 -7.49 12.92 7.12
N PHE A 106 -7.11 11.75 6.62
CA PHE A 106 -8.07 10.81 6.00
C PHE A 106 -8.74 9.86 6.98
N GLY A 107 -8.15 9.59 8.14
CA GLY A 107 -8.67 8.64 9.13
C GLY A 107 -10.01 9.07 9.72
N GLY A 108 -10.20 10.36 9.97
CA GLY A 108 -11.47 10.90 10.49
C GLY A 108 -12.41 11.46 9.41
N THR A 109 -11.86 12.02 8.33
CA THR A 109 -12.68 12.65 7.29
C THR A 109 -13.39 11.65 6.39
N THR A 110 -12.78 10.48 6.14
CA THR A 110 -13.39 9.46 5.26
C THR A 110 -14.77 9.00 5.76
N PRO A 111 -14.95 8.60 7.03
CA PRO A 111 -16.29 8.28 7.55
C PRO A 111 -17.29 9.44 7.46
N LEU A 112 -16.84 10.69 7.66
CA LEU A 112 -17.70 11.88 7.55
C LEU A 112 -18.16 12.11 6.11
N VAL A 113 -17.26 12.01 5.14
CA VAL A 113 -17.58 12.12 3.71
C VAL A 113 -18.52 11.00 3.29
N CYS A 114 -18.23 9.75 3.68
CA CYS A 114 -19.10 8.62 3.40
C CYS A 114 -20.50 8.80 3.99
N SER A 115 -20.60 9.25 5.25
CA SER A 115 -21.88 9.54 5.91
C SER A 115 -22.65 10.66 5.20
N TYR A 116 -21.97 11.76 4.87
CA TYR A 116 -22.54 12.87 4.11
C TYR A 116 -23.06 12.42 2.74
N LEU A 117 -22.28 11.63 2.00
CA LEU A 117 -22.70 11.13 0.69
C LEU A 117 -23.94 10.26 0.79
N VAL A 118 -24.04 9.38 1.78
CA VAL A 118 -25.25 8.58 2.02
C VAL A 118 -26.44 9.48 2.33
N HIS A 119 -26.26 10.49 3.20
CA HIS A 119 -27.32 11.42 3.57
C HIS A 119 -27.81 12.26 2.38
N ALA A 120 -26.89 12.80 1.59
CA ALA A 120 -27.20 13.67 0.45
C ALA A 120 -27.79 12.90 -0.75
N THR A 121 -27.34 11.67 -1.01
CA THR A 121 -27.79 10.88 -2.17
C THR A 121 -28.94 9.93 -1.85
N GLY A 122 -29.17 9.62 -0.57
CA GLY A 122 -30.08 8.55 -0.13
C GLY A 122 -29.59 7.14 -0.51
N ASN A 123 -28.38 7.00 -1.08
CA ASN A 123 -27.87 5.73 -1.57
C ASN A 123 -26.89 5.09 -0.57
N PRO A 124 -27.21 3.93 0.02
CA PRO A 124 -26.31 3.24 0.96
C PRO A 124 -25.02 2.73 0.30
N LEU A 125 -24.96 2.64 -1.03
CA LEU A 125 -23.75 2.25 -1.78
C LEU A 125 -22.80 3.42 -2.05
N ALA A 126 -23.16 4.66 -1.68
CA ALA A 126 -22.29 5.82 -1.86
C ALA A 126 -20.83 5.63 -1.36
N PRO A 127 -20.57 4.99 -0.20
CA PRO A 127 -19.20 4.71 0.25
C PRO A 127 -18.44 3.74 -0.66
N ALA A 128 -19.14 2.84 -1.35
CA ALA A 128 -18.53 1.91 -2.30
C ALA A 128 -17.99 2.66 -3.52
N PHE A 129 -18.77 3.60 -4.07
CA PHE A 129 -18.32 4.44 -5.19
C PHE A 129 -17.15 5.33 -4.80
N TYR A 130 -17.17 5.89 -3.58
CA TYR A 130 -16.05 6.63 -3.02
C TYR A 130 -14.79 5.76 -2.95
N LEU A 131 -14.91 4.55 -2.38
CA LEU A 131 -13.78 3.62 -2.27
C LEU A 131 -13.25 3.18 -3.64
N THR A 132 -14.12 2.90 -4.62
CA THR A 132 -13.72 2.62 -6.00
C THR A 132 -12.95 3.80 -6.60
N GLY A 133 -13.45 5.04 -6.44
CA GLY A 133 -12.80 6.24 -6.95
C GLY A 133 -11.39 6.44 -6.36
N VAL A 134 -11.26 6.34 -5.04
CA VAL A 134 -9.95 6.44 -4.36
C VAL A 134 -9.02 5.30 -4.78
N SER A 135 -9.53 4.09 -4.96
CA SER A 135 -8.73 2.94 -5.41
C SER A 135 -8.21 3.14 -6.84
N VAL A 136 -9.00 3.72 -7.74
CA VAL A 136 -8.57 4.06 -9.10
C VAL A 136 -7.50 5.15 -9.09
N ILE A 137 -7.67 6.20 -8.28
CA ILE A 137 -6.63 7.24 -8.11
C ILE A 137 -5.34 6.61 -7.58
N GLY A 138 -5.43 5.76 -6.56
CA GLY A 138 -4.29 5.02 -6.03
C GLY A 138 -3.61 4.16 -7.09
N LEU A 139 -4.39 3.48 -7.94
CA LEU A 139 -3.86 2.65 -9.03
C LEU A 139 -3.07 3.49 -10.05
N ILE A 140 -3.57 4.67 -10.41
CA ILE A 140 -2.87 5.60 -11.30
C ILE A 140 -1.57 6.07 -10.65
N VAL A 141 -1.62 6.53 -9.40
CA VAL A 141 -0.45 6.98 -8.63
C VAL A 141 0.61 5.90 -8.55
N PHE A 142 0.24 4.68 -8.18
CA PHE A 142 1.19 3.55 -8.11
C PHE A 142 1.76 3.18 -9.48
N SER A 143 0.97 3.31 -10.54
CA SER A 143 1.43 2.97 -11.89
C SER A 143 2.45 3.97 -12.41
N VAL A 144 2.22 5.27 -12.18
CA VAL A 144 3.02 6.37 -12.72
C VAL A 144 4.20 6.74 -11.81
N LEU A 145 3.98 6.85 -10.50
CA LEU A 145 4.95 7.46 -9.57
C LEU A 145 5.78 6.44 -8.79
N PHE A 146 5.30 5.20 -8.62
CA PHE A 146 6.05 4.20 -7.85
C PHE A 146 6.99 3.38 -8.74
N VAL A 147 8.22 3.22 -8.27
CA VAL A 147 9.22 2.31 -8.83
C VAL A 147 9.25 1.03 -8.00
N THR A 148 9.38 -0.13 -8.66
CA THR A 148 9.53 -1.42 -7.98
C THR A 148 10.82 -1.43 -7.17
N THR A 149 10.74 -1.73 -5.88
CA THR A 149 11.92 -1.80 -4.98
C THR A 149 12.24 -3.22 -4.51
N SER A 150 11.40 -4.21 -4.82
CA SER A 150 11.69 -5.62 -4.50
C SER A 150 12.99 -6.08 -5.15
N GLY A 151 13.87 -6.69 -4.36
CA GLY A 151 15.16 -7.22 -4.83
C GLY A 151 16.24 -6.16 -5.08
N ARG A 152 15.96 -4.87 -4.84
CA ARG A 152 16.91 -3.77 -5.04
C ARG A 152 17.42 -3.24 -3.71
N ALA A 153 18.62 -2.69 -3.72
CA ALA A 153 19.14 -1.98 -2.56
C ALA A 153 18.30 -0.73 -2.26
N LEU A 154 18.24 -0.33 -0.99
CA LEU A 154 17.43 0.81 -0.55
C LEU A 154 18.19 2.12 -0.81
N LYS A 155 17.45 3.20 -1.10
CA LYS A 155 18.02 4.53 -1.34
C LYS A 155 18.99 4.95 -0.25
N GLY A 156 20.23 5.25 -0.61
CA GLY A 156 21.28 5.66 0.33
C GLY A 156 21.86 4.51 1.17
N SER A 157 21.77 3.26 0.70
CA SER A 157 22.49 2.13 1.30
C SER A 157 23.21 1.32 0.23
N TYR A 158 24.42 0.88 0.52
CA TYR A 158 25.15 -0.04 -0.37
C TYR A 158 24.51 -1.44 -0.33
N PRO A 159 24.68 -2.25 -1.39
CA PRO A 159 24.23 -3.64 -1.40
C PRO A 159 24.77 -4.42 -0.19
N THR A 160 23.90 -5.14 0.51
CA THR A 160 24.30 -5.98 1.64
C THR A 160 24.96 -7.24 1.11
N VAL A 161 26.28 -7.25 1.08
CA VAL A 161 27.13 -8.34 0.57
C VAL A 161 27.99 -8.89 1.70
N GLU A 162 28.29 -10.18 1.65
CA GLU A 162 29.09 -10.84 2.69
C GLU A 162 30.57 -10.44 2.61
N SER A 163 31.03 -10.01 1.43
CA SER A 163 32.42 -9.67 1.18
C SER A 163 32.59 -8.43 0.31
N LYS A 164 33.64 -7.64 0.58
CA LYS A 164 34.04 -6.50 -0.28
C LYS A 164 34.31 -6.90 -1.73
N LYS A 165 34.71 -8.16 -1.98
CA LYS A 165 34.91 -8.70 -3.33
C LYS A 165 33.59 -8.87 -4.08
N GLU A 166 32.57 -9.36 -3.40
CA GLU A 166 31.20 -9.52 -3.92
C GLU A 166 30.58 -8.14 -4.20
N ALA A 167 30.80 -7.15 -3.32
CA ALA A 167 30.41 -5.75 -3.56
C ALA A 167 30.96 -5.22 -4.89
N HIS A 168 32.25 -5.43 -5.12
CA HIS A 168 32.95 -4.98 -6.32
C HIS A 168 32.53 -5.75 -7.57
N GLN A 169 32.11 -7.00 -7.41
CA GLN A 169 31.65 -7.84 -8.50
C GLN A 169 30.26 -7.42 -8.96
N ILE A 170 29.31 -7.23 -8.03
CA ILE A 170 27.96 -6.74 -8.36
C ILE A 170 28.03 -5.30 -8.93
N ALA A 171 28.88 -4.43 -8.38
CA ALA A 171 29.09 -3.08 -8.93
C ALA A 171 29.70 -3.06 -10.35
N LYS A 172 30.39 -4.14 -10.76
CA LYS A 172 30.92 -4.30 -12.13
C LYS A 172 29.95 -4.99 -13.07
N GLU A 173 29.17 -5.94 -12.56
CA GLU A 173 28.23 -6.75 -13.34
C GLU A 173 26.93 -5.99 -13.61
N ASP A 174 26.42 -5.18 -12.67
CA ASP A 174 25.18 -4.41 -12.84
C ASP A 174 25.19 -3.05 -12.09
N PRO A 175 25.95 -2.05 -12.59
CA PRO A 175 26.08 -0.74 -11.95
C PRO A 175 24.79 0.09 -11.92
N GLU A 176 23.86 -0.12 -12.86
CA GLU A 176 22.58 0.60 -12.92
C GLU A 176 21.54 0.03 -11.93
N GLU A 177 21.46 -1.29 -11.73
CA GLU A 177 20.56 -1.86 -10.72
C GLU A 177 21.06 -1.66 -9.29
N THR A 178 22.38 -1.64 -9.07
CA THR A 178 22.95 -1.50 -7.72
C THR A 178 22.71 -0.14 -7.09
N LEU A 179 22.62 0.92 -7.90
CA LEU A 179 22.37 2.29 -7.45
C LEU A 179 21.29 2.95 -8.32
N TRP A 180 20.12 2.32 -8.43
CA TRP A 180 18.99 2.84 -9.23
C TRP A 180 18.49 4.25 -8.82
N TRP A 181 18.99 4.79 -7.70
CA TRP A 181 18.73 6.15 -7.18
C TRP A 181 19.91 7.12 -7.37
N HIS A 182 20.94 6.76 -8.13
CA HIS A 182 22.15 7.58 -8.26
C HIS A 182 21.86 8.94 -8.91
N GLU A 183 21.05 8.97 -9.97
CA GLU A 183 20.67 10.23 -10.64
C GLU A 183 19.97 11.19 -9.66
N GLU A 184 18.99 10.69 -8.89
CA GLU A 184 18.29 11.48 -7.87
C GLU A 184 19.25 12.06 -6.82
N SER A 185 20.28 11.30 -6.41
CA SER A 185 21.28 11.80 -5.44
C SER A 185 22.13 12.95 -6.01
N LEU A 186 22.47 12.90 -7.30
CA LEU A 186 23.23 13.95 -7.98
C LEU A 186 22.40 15.23 -8.11
N GLU A 187 21.10 15.10 -8.40
CA GLU A 187 20.17 16.24 -8.44
C GLU A 187 20.03 16.92 -7.07
N ILE A 188 19.91 16.13 -5.99
CA ILE A 188 19.84 16.66 -4.62
C ILE A 188 21.13 17.41 -4.25
N GLU A 189 22.30 16.86 -4.62
CA GLU A 189 23.58 17.53 -4.36
C GLU A 189 23.77 18.80 -5.19
N ALA A 190 23.33 18.79 -6.45
CA ALA A 190 23.34 19.99 -7.31
C ALA A 190 22.43 21.08 -6.73
N GLY A 191 21.24 20.72 -6.26
CA GLY A 191 20.30 21.64 -5.62
C GLY A 191 20.80 22.23 -4.29
N LYS A 192 21.62 21.49 -3.54
CA LYS A 192 22.29 22.04 -2.33
C LYS A 192 23.40 23.05 -2.63
N LYS A 193 23.94 23.04 -3.85
CA LYS A 193 25.03 23.93 -4.29
C LYS A 193 24.53 25.19 -5.00
N ALA A 194 23.26 25.24 -5.38
CA ALA A 194 22.57 26.40 -5.93
C ALA A 194 22.00 27.29 -4.82
#